data_AF-A0A957F5I6-F1
#
_entry.id   AF-A0A957F5I6-F1
#
_cell.length_a   1.000
_cell.length_b   1.000
_cell.length_c   1.000
_cell.angle_alpha   90.00
_cell.angle_beta   90.00
_cell.angle_gamma   90.00
#
_symmetry.space_group_name_H-M   'P 1'
#
loop_
_entity.id
_entity.type
_entity.pdbx_description
1 polymer ?
#
loop_
_entity_poly.entity_id
_entity_poly.type
_entity_poly.pdbx_seq_one_letter_code
_entity_poly.pdbx_strand_id
1 'polypeptide(L)' 'MLEIDGSQGEGGGQVLRTSLSLSALTGRPFRLTNIRAGRSKPGLRPQHLTAVQAVAATCQAAVEGARINAGSL' A
#
# COMPACT_ATOMS: atom_id res chain seq x y z
N MET A 1 12.29 6.44 6.70
CA MET A 1 10.98 5.96 6.21
C MET A 1 10.75 6.59 4.85
N LEU A 2 10.41 5.80 3.82
CA LEU A 2 10.22 6.27 2.44
C LEU A 2 8.80 6.82 2.26
N GLU A 3 8.65 8.02 1.71
CA GLU A 3 7.35 8.60 1.36
C GLU A 3 7.06 8.30 -0.11
N ILE A 4 5.89 7.74 -0.40
CA ILE A 4 5.48 7.35 -1.75
C ILE A 4 4.11 7.95 -2.05
N ASP A 5 3.99 8.60 -3.20
CA ASP A 5 2.71 9.12 -3.69
C ASP A 5 2.04 8.08 -4.60
N GLY A 6 0.90 7.56 -4.15
CA GLY A 6 0.07 6.57 -4.84
C GLY A 6 -0.73 7.07 -6.04
N SER A 7 -0.70 8.38 -6.31
CA SER A 7 -1.32 8.98 -7.50
C SER A 7 -0.40 9.01 -8.73
N GLN A 8 0.90 8.80 -8.54
CA GLN A 8 1.90 8.82 -9.61
C GLN A 8 1.63 7.73 -10.68
N GLY A 9 1.93 8.04 -11.94
CA GLY A 9 1.72 7.14 -13.07
C GLY A 9 0.23 6.82 -13.28
N GLU A 10 -0.13 5.55 -13.36
CA GLU A 10 -1.54 5.12 -13.55
C GLU A 10 -2.44 5.28 -12.31
N GLY A 11 -1.90 5.74 -11.18
CA GLY A 11 -2.64 5.88 -9.92
C GLY A 11 -3.38 4.60 -9.52
N GLY A 12 -2.76 3.44 -9.80
CA GLY A 12 -3.37 2.12 -9.68
C GLY A 12 -2.96 1.36 -8.42
N GLY A 13 -3.29 0.06 -8.38
CA GLY A 13 -2.85 -0.82 -7.28
C GLY A 13 -1.39 -1.31 -7.44
N GLN A 14 -0.74 -1.02 -8.56
CA GLN A 14 0.62 -1.52 -8.85
C GLN A 14 1.66 -0.91 -7.91
N VAL A 15 1.62 0.41 -7.69
CA VAL A 15 2.58 1.07 -6.79
C VAL A 15 2.52 0.45 -5.38
N LEU A 16 1.32 0.22 -4.85
CA LEU A 16 1.14 -0.41 -3.54
C LEU A 16 1.81 -1.79 -3.47
N ARG A 17 1.57 -2.66 -4.47
CA ARG A 17 2.14 -4.02 -4.48
C ARG A 17 3.66 -3.98 -4.56
N THR A 18 4.21 -3.14 -5.43
CA THR A 18 5.66 -3.01 -5.57
C THR A 18 6.30 -2.45 -4.30
N SER A 19 5.70 -1.41 -3.69
CA SER A 19 6.18 -0.84 -2.42
C SER A 19 6.16 -1.87 -1.29
N LEU A 20 5.07 -2.65 -1.16
CA LEU A 20 4.98 -3.75 -0.18
C LEU A 20 6.09 -4.79 -0.40
N SER A 21 6.26 -5.28 -1.63
CA SER A 21 7.28 -6.27 -1.94
C SER A 21 8.70 -5.77 -1.66
N LEU A 22 9.01 -4.54 -2.07
CA LEU A 22 10.33 -3.94 -1.82
C LEU A 22 10.56 -3.70 -0.33
N SER A 23 9.56 -3.24 0.41
CA SER A 23 9.66 -3.05 1.85
C SER A 23 9.91 -4.37 2.57
N ALA A 24 9.17 -5.42 2.21
CA ALA A 24 9.35 -6.77 2.75
C ALA A 24 10.76 -7.33 2.45
N LEU A 25 11.28 -7.13 1.25
CA LEU A 25 12.61 -7.63 0.85
C LEU A 25 13.76 -6.83 1.45
N THR A 26 13.60 -5.53 1.64
CA THR A 26 14.70 -4.63 2.06
C THR A 26 14.66 -4.27 3.54
N GLY A 27 13.57 -4.58 4.24
CA GLY A 27 13.34 -4.14 5.62
C GLY A 27 13.16 -2.62 5.78
N ARG A 28 13.05 -1.87 4.66
CA ARG A 28 12.90 -0.41 4.71
C ARG A 28 11.43 -0.03 4.83
N PRO A 29 11.01 0.69 5.89
CA PRO A 29 9.62 1.10 6.05
C PRO A 29 9.24 2.22 5.07
N PHE A 30 7.97 2.25 4.67
CA PHE A 30 7.40 3.29 3.80
C PHE A 30 6.05 3.79 4.33
N ARG A 31 5.68 5.00 3.88
CA ARG A 31 4.33 5.55 3.91
C ARG A 31 3.86 5.69 2.47
N LEU A 32 2.66 5.25 2.20
CA LEU A 32 2.02 5.46 0.90
C LEU A 32 0.78 6.33 1.08
N THR A 33 0.75 7.48 0.43
CA THR A 33 -0.42 8.38 0.41
C THR A 33 -1.12 8.31 -0.94
N ASN A 34 -2.28 8.96 -1.07
CA ASN A 34 -3.04 9.06 -2.32
C ASN A 34 -3.32 7.70 -3.01
N ILE A 35 -3.53 6.64 -2.21
CA ILE A 35 -3.74 5.29 -2.73
C ILE A 35 -4.92 5.30 -3.69
N ARG A 36 -4.62 5.07 -4.97
CA ARG A 36 -5.63 5.02 -6.04
C ARG A 36 -6.52 6.27 -6.13
N ALA A 37 -5.99 7.44 -5.79
CA ALA A 37 -6.75 8.69 -5.72
C ALA A 37 -7.47 9.04 -7.04
N GLY A 38 -6.85 8.74 -8.20
CA GLY A 38 -7.43 9.00 -9.52
C GLY A 38 -8.42 7.95 -10.05
N ARG A 39 -8.75 6.90 -9.27
CA ARG A 39 -9.68 5.85 -9.72
C ARG A 39 -11.11 6.18 -9.29
N SER A 40 -12.10 5.77 -10.10
CA SER A 40 -13.54 5.89 -9.79
C SER A 40 -13.92 5.38 -8.39
N LYS A 41 -13.19 4.38 -7.92
CA LYS A 41 -13.28 3.80 -6.59
C LYS A 41 -11.92 3.95 -5.91
N PRO A 42 -11.62 5.06 -5.19
CA PRO A 42 -10.28 5.34 -4.63
C PRO A 42 -9.95 4.50 -3.39
N GLY A 43 -8.72 4.58 -2.90
CA GLY A 43 -8.26 3.89 -1.69
C GLY A 43 -8.04 2.39 -1.84
N LEU A 44 -7.74 1.74 -0.71
CA LEU A 44 -7.62 0.28 -0.63
C LEU A 44 -8.94 -0.42 -0.97
N ARG A 45 -8.82 -1.56 -1.66
CA ARG A 45 -9.92 -2.45 -2.04
C ARG A 45 -9.66 -3.81 -1.40
N PRO A 46 -10.65 -4.72 -1.31
CA PRO A 46 -10.49 -5.99 -0.63
C PRO A 46 -9.20 -6.74 -1.02
N GLN A 47 -8.91 -6.84 -2.32
CA GLN A 47 -7.68 -7.48 -2.82
C GLN A 47 -6.38 -6.78 -2.38
N HIS A 48 -6.40 -5.45 -2.22
CA HIS A 48 -5.25 -4.69 -1.74
C HIS A 48 -5.05 -4.91 -0.24
N LEU A 49 -6.14 -4.86 0.54
CA LEU A 49 -6.10 -5.08 1.98
C LEU A 49 -5.60 -6.50 2.30
N THR A 50 -6.10 -7.52 1.60
CA THR A 50 -5.63 -8.89 1.75
C THR A 50 -4.13 -9.02 1.46
N ALA A 51 -3.64 -8.36 0.40
CA ALA A 51 -2.20 -8.36 0.09
C ALA A 51 -1.36 -7.70 1.19
N VAL A 52 -1.79 -6.55 1.71
CA VAL A 52 -1.14 -5.86 2.84
C VAL A 52 -1.09 -6.79 4.07
N GLN A 53 -2.22 -7.39 4.44
CA GLN A 53 -2.32 -8.27 5.60
C GLN A 53 -1.45 -9.53 5.45
N ALA A 54 -1.42 -10.15 4.26
CA ALA A 54 -0.61 -11.33 3.99
C ALA A 54 0.89 -11.04 4.11
N VAL A 55 1.35 -9.93 3.51
CA VAL A 55 2.76 -9.51 3.62
C VAL A 55 3.11 -9.15 5.06
N ALA A 56 2.25 -8.42 5.75
CA ALA A 56 2.47 -8.04 7.16
C ALA A 56 2.58 -9.27 8.08
N ALA A 57 1.70 -10.26 7.90
CA ALA A 57 1.75 -11.50 8.65
C ALA A 57 3.03 -12.31 8.35
N THR A 58 3.46 -12.33 7.08
CA THR A 58 4.67 -13.07 6.64
C THR A 58 5.96 -12.46 7.19
N CYS A 59 6.02 -11.12 7.24
CA CYS A 59 7.21 -10.38 7.66
C CYS A 59 7.14 -9.89 9.13
N GLN A 60 6.08 -10.23 9.86
CA GLN A 60 5.79 -9.70 11.20
C GLN A 60 5.84 -8.16 11.26
N ALA A 61 5.34 -7.51 10.21
CA ALA A 61 5.41 -6.05 10.07
C ALA A 61 4.29 -5.35 10.86
N ALA A 62 4.62 -4.21 11.47
CA ALA A 62 3.63 -3.27 11.98
C ALA A 62 3.02 -2.49 10.80
N VAL A 63 1.69 -2.38 10.77
CA VAL A 63 0.97 -1.68 9.71
C VAL A 63 -0.11 -0.80 10.31
N GLU A 64 -0.16 0.46 9.87
CA GLU A 64 -1.19 1.42 10.21
C GLU A 64 -2.09 1.69 8.99
N GLY A 65 -3.34 2.11 9.21
CA GLY A 65 -4.21 2.53 8.09
C GLY A 65 -4.74 1.42 7.17
N ALA A 66 -4.39 0.15 7.40
CA ALA A 66 -4.86 -0.99 6.59
C ALA A 66 -6.37 -1.27 6.78
N ARG A 67 -7.22 -0.49 6.10
CA ARG A 67 -8.68 -0.66 6.07
C ARG A 67 -9.23 -0.41 4.66
N ILE A 68 -10.39 -0.97 4.36
CA ILE A 68 -11.07 -0.73 3.07
C ILE A 68 -11.31 0.78 2.89
N ASN A 69 -11.09 1.28 1.68
CA ASN A 69 -11.14 2.69 1.28
C ASN A 69 -10.07 3.60 1.89
N ALA A 70 -9.08 3.08 2.64
CA ALA A 70 -7.99 3.93 3.14
C ALA A 70 -7.21 4.55 1.97
N GLY A 71 -7.00 5.87 2.05
CA GLY A 71 -6.17 6.63 1.12
C GLY A 71 -4.69 6.67 1.50
N SER A 72 -4.33 6.15 2.67
CA SER A 72 -2.96 6.04 3.17
C SER A 72 -2.71 4.74 3.90
N LEU A 73 -1.46 4.28 3.85
CA LEU A 73 -0.91 3.10 4.51
C LEU A 73 0.46 3.45 5.10
#